data_AF-A0A9P0DQ53-F1
#
_entry.id   AF-A0A9P0DQ53-F1
#
_cell.length_a   1.000
_cell.length_b   1.000
_cell.length_c   1.000
_cell.angle_alpha   90.00
_cell.angle_beta   90.00
_cell.angle_gamma   90.00
#
_symmetry.space_group_name_H-M   'P 1'
#
loop_
_entity.id
_entity.type
_entity.pdbx_description
1 polymer ?
#
loop_
_entity_poly.entity_id
_entity_poly.type
_entity_poly.pdbx_seq_one_letter_code
_entity_poly.pdbx_strand_id
1 'polypeptide(L)'
;MLQSLEEYIVEMENRSAIDQSLATNVNEDVWTQLQQKENDLVLAAELGKALLEKNEELKRQKDAIEEEYSKKLELVEQDRHVLRRRLHSKESELDARILELEKDVAELTSKLNAKDGLLKQWERDKSGLVAELGAQNARLTAQLKDASHKEQQLFREIDEYKERLMMGKSSLQEHMSSVTGLRDELELAGEKNRELERRLQMAAADRDNITLALEEASDRILMLERRSREQDMRYQQSLKEYSLPQEKLSIEDRLSEMDISEPTLSQECLSVYRQLRSLVQQLKSHSDDDSGLHSDCSTTSLDDSTRFTPGMLTEVAQELVGLVLDTDVVRLLERVEQARREIQERDDELARRAERLMELSTKASVCEVELASALEQRDRAVHDASDTSLARDEVVQKAREDRDGAVERRVKAEVELAKTRVELMQANSQLLETVQQKVELSQQLEQWQMDMHELLDEQLRNKLSKQEVKTKMPSEPVVPPRRRYLLRFFNR
;
A
#
# COMPACT_ATOMS: atom_id res chain seq x y z
N MET A 1 15.39 43.94 -106.93
CA MET A 1 14.17 43.79 -107.76
C MET A 1 13.52 45.13 -108.07
N LEU A 2 13.36 46.06 -107.11
CA LEU A 2 12.81 47.39 -107.42
C LEU A 2 13.75 48.25 -108.28
N GLN A 3 15.05 48.29 -107.97
CA GLN A 3 16.05 49.07 -108.73
C GLN A 3 16.20 48.61 -110.20
N SER A 4 16.12 47.30 -110.45
CA SER A 4 16.21 46.73 -111.81
C SER A 4 14.95 46.97 -112.66
N LEU A 5 13.80 47.17 -112.01
CA LEU A 5 12.54 47.53 -112.68
C LEU A 5 12.50 49.03 -112.99
N GLU A 6 13.05 49.86 -112.10
CA GLU A 6 13.19 51.31 -112.33
C GLU A 6 14.14 51.63 -113.49
N GLU A 7 15.29 50.95 -113.59
CA GLU A 7 16.22 51.10 -114.73
C GLU A 7 15.58 50.70 -116.07
N TYR A 8 14.78 49.62 -116.08
CA TYR A 8 14.07 49.16 -117.28
C TYR A 8 12.93 50.11 -117.71
N ILE A 9 12.23 50.73 -116.75
CA ILE A 9 11.19 51.73 -117.03
C ILE A 9 11.82 53.01 -117.60
N VAL A 10 12.96 53.45 -117.08
CA VAL A 10 13.68 54.62 -117.60
C VAL A 10 14.22 54.37 -119.01
N GLU A 11 14.72 53.16 -119.30
CA GLU A 11 15.11 52.78 -120.66
C GLU A 11 13.91 52.72 -121.63
N MET A 12 12.75 52.25 -121.16
CA MET A 12 11.49 52.25 -121.93
C MET A 12 10.97 53.66 -122.21
N GLU A 13 10.98 54.57 -121.23
CA GLU A 13 10.58 55.96 -121.39
C GLU A 13 11.51 56.72 -122.35
N ASN A 14 12.82 56.45 -122.28
CA ASN A 14 13.79 57.04 -123.19
C ASN A 14 13.62 56.55 -124.64
N ARG A 15 13.24 55.27 -124.86
CA ARG A 15 12.88 54.75 -126.19
C ARG A 15 11.57 55.35 -126.72
N SER A 16 10.57 55.52 -125.85
CA SER A 16 9.32 56.20 -126.17
C SER A 16 9.50 57.66 -126.58
N ALA A 17 10.45 58.38 -125.96
CA ALA A 17 10.73 59.79 -126.27
C ALA A 17 11.40 59.95 -127.65
N ILE A 18 12.20 58.97 -128.08
CA ILE A 18 12.83 58.94 -129.41
C ILE A 18 11.77 58.72 -130.50
N ASP A 19 10.80 57.83 -130.27
CA ASP A 19 9.71 57.53 -131.22
C ASP A 19 8.78 58.72 -131.51
N GLN A 20 8.54 59.64 -130.56
CA GLN A 20 7.70 60.83 -130.80
C GLN A 20 8.37 61.88 -131.70
N SER A 21 9.71 61.91 -131.76
CA SER A 21 10.46 62.88 -132.57
C SER A 21 10.63 62.45 -134.04
N LEU A 22 10.41 61.18 -134.36
CA LEU A 22 10.58 60.57 -135.70
C LEU A 22 9.29 60.54 -136.55
N ALA A 23 8.16 61.04 -136.03
CA ALA A 23 6.84 60.98 -136.68
C ALA A 23 6.68 61.86 -137.96
N THR A 24 7.76 62.40 -138.55
CA THR A 24 7.69 63.26 -139.76
C THR A 24 8.43 62.71 -141.00
N ASN A 25 8.91 61.46 -141.00
CA ASN A 25 9.44 60.79 -142.20
C ASN A 25 8.67 59.50 -142.52
N VAL A 26 7.72 59.58 -143.45
CA VAL A 26 6.80 58.50 -143.84
C VAL A 26 7.43 57.53 -144.85
N ASN A 27 8.65 57.03 -144.58
CA ASN A 27 9.27 55.88 -145.27
C ASN A 27 10.62 55.47 -144.64
N GLU A 28 10.72 55.46 -143.30
CA GLU A 28 11.73 54.63 -142.62
C GLU A 28 11.20 53.19 -142.54
N ASP A 29 11.84 52.35 -143.35
CA ASP A 29 11.65 50.92 -143.62
C ASP A 29 10.80 50.11 -142.64
N VAL A 30 9.60 49.72 -143.12
CA VAL A 30 8.72 48.69 -142.51
C VAL A 30 9.49 47.41 -142.15
N TRP A 31 10.53 47.07 -142.90
CA TRP A 31 11.42 45.93 -142.62
C TRP A 31 12.25 46.10 -141.35
N THR A 32 12.81 47.28 -141.10
CA THR A 32 13.58 47.54 -139.87
C THR A 32 12.69 47.56 -138.64
N GLN A 33 11.47 48.11 -138.78
CA GLN A 33 10.44 48.06 -137.74
C GLN A 33 9.99 46.61 -137.47
N LEU A 34 9.80 45.79 -138.51
CA LEU A 34 9.45 44.38 -138.35
C LEU A 34 10.55 43.61 -137.62
N GLN A 35 11.82 43.81 -137.99
CA GLN A 35 12.95 43.16 -137.33
C GLN A 35 13.13 43.61 -135.87
N GLN A 36 12.88 44.89 -135.56
CA GLN A 36 12.83 45.38 -134.19
C GLN A 36 11.70 44.72 -133.40
N LYS A 37 10.50 44.58 -134.00
CA LYS A 37 9.38 43.88 -133.37
C LYS A 37 9.65 42.38 -133.19
N GLU A 38 10.34 41.72 -134.11
CA GLU A 38 10.78 40.33 -133.95
C GLU A 38 11.79 40.19 -132.80
N ASN A 39 12.76 41.09 -132.69
CA ASN A 39 13.71 41.12 -131.57
C ASN A 39 13.01 41.40 -130.23
N ASP A 40 12.07 42.34 -130.19
CA ASP A 40 11.26 42.64 -129.00
C ASP A 40 10.39 41.45 -128.59
N LEU A 41 9.83 40.70 -129.55
CA LEU A 41 9.07 39.47 -129.28
C LEU A 41 9.97 38.37 -128.71
N VAL A 42 11.19 38.21 -129.23
CA VAL A 42 12.17 37.27 -128.69
C VAL A 42 12.59 37.68 -127.27
N LEU A 43 12.91 38.95 -127.04
CA LEU A 43 13.26 39.47 -125.71
C LEU A 43 12.09 39.32 -124.72
N ALA A 44 10.85 39.57 -125.13
CA ALA A 44 9.67 39.36 -124.30
C ALA A 44 9.46 37.87 -123.97
N ALA A 45 9.75 36.96 -124.91
CA ALA A 45 9.72 35.53 -124.67
C ALA A 45 10.85 35.07 -123.73
N GLU A 46 12.05 35.61 -123.86
CA GLU A 46 13.19 35.35 -122.96
C GLU A 46 12.93 35.88 -121.55
N LEU A 47 12.36 37.08 -121.41
CA LEU A 47 11.94 37.64 -120.13
C LEU A 47 10.77 36.83 -119.54
N GLY A 48 9.81 36.41 -120.36
CA GLY A 48 8.74 35.50 -119.96
C GLY A 48 9.28 34.17 -119.45
N LYS A 49 10.29 33.60 -120.13
CA LYS A 49 10.99 32.39 -119.69
C LYS A 49 11.73 32.60 -118.37
N ALA A 50 12.47 33.70 -118.23
CA ALA A 50 13.16 34.04 -116.99
C ALA A 50 12.18 34.26 -115.82
N LEU A 51 11.02 34.88 -116.07
CA LEU A 51 9.95 35.03 -115.08
C LEU A 51 9.29 33.69 -114.72
N LEU A 52 9.09 32.80 -115.69
CA LEU A 52 8.59 31.45 -115.42
C LEU A 52 9.59 30.64 -114.58
N GLU A 53 10.89 30.66 -114.93
CA GLU A 53 11.95 30.02 -114.15
C GLU A 53 12.03 30.58 -112.72
N LYS A 54 11.93 31.91 -112.55
CA LYS A 54 11.86 32.54 -111.22
C LYS A 54 10.60 32.15 -110.45
N ASN A 55 9.45 32.07 -111.10
CA ASN A 55 8.22 31.62 -110.48
C ASN A 55 8.28 30.13 -110.08
N GLU A 56 8.91 29.28 -110.90
CA GLU A 56 9.16 27.88 -110.55
C GLU A 56 10.12 27.77 -109.36
N GLU A 57 11.18 28.56 -109.32
CA GLU A 57 12.11 28.59 -108.19
C GLU A 57 11.42 29.07 -106.91
N LEU A 58 10.61 30.13 -106.97
CA LEU A 58 9.79 30.58 -105.85
C LEU A 58 8.77 29.52 -105.40
N LYS A 59 8.20 28.76 -106.32
CA LYS A 59 7.33 27.61 -105.99
C LYS A 59 8.12 26.52 -105.26
N ARG A 60 9.29 26.13 -105.77
CA ARG A 60 10.17 25.13 -105.10
C ARG A 60 10.55 25.58 -103.69
N GLN A 61 10.89 26.87 -103.52
CA GLN A 61 11.21 27.44 -102.21
C GLN A 61 9.99 27.44 -101.28
N LYS A 62 8.81 27.80 -101.79
CA LYS A 62 7.57 27.74 -101.03
C LYS A 62 7.25 26.32 -100.58
N ASP A 63 7.33 25.35 -101.49
CA ASP A 63 7.05 23.93 -101.21
C ASP A 63 8.04 23.39 -100.16
N ALA A 64 9.34 23.72 -100.27
CA ALA A 64 10.35 23.35 -99.28
C ALA A 64 10.05 23.93 -97.89
N ILE A 65 9.62 25.20 -97.83
CA ILE A 65 9.24 25.85 -96.57
C ILE A 65 7.97 25.20 -95.99
N GLU A 66 6.98 24.86 -96.83
CA GLU A 66 5.78 24.14 -96.40
C GLU A 66 6.12 22.75 -95.83
N GLU A 67 7.05 22.02 -96.45
CA GLU A 67 7.58 20.76 -95.92
C GLU A 67 8.34 20.92 -94.60
N GLU A 68 9.10 22.00 -94.43
CA GLU A 68 9.76 22.28 -93.16
C GLU A 68 8.74 22.60 -92.05
N TYR A 69 7.70 23.36 -92.37
CA TYR A 69 6.64 23.68 -91.41
C TYR A 69 5.78 22.46 -91.08
N SER A 70 5.51 21.56 -92.04
CA SER A 70 4.81 20.31 -91.76
C SER A 70 5.61 19.41 -90.82
N LYS A 71 6.93 19.25 -91.06
CA LYS A 71 7.83 18.50 -90.14
C LYS A 71 7.87 19.13 -88.75
N LYS A 72 7.96 20.46 -88.64
CA LYS A 72 7.91 21.16 -87.35
C LYS A 72 6.58 20.96 -86.64
N LEU A 73 5.47 20.99 -87.37
CA LEU A 73 4.13 20.72 -86.82
C LEU A 73 4.02 19.29 -86.29
N GLU A 74 4.47 18.30 -87.04
CA GLU A 74 4.50 16.90 -86.62
C GLU A 74 5.32 16.70 -85.34
N LEU A 75 6.50 17.32 -85.24
CA LEU A 75 7.34 17.26 -84.02
C LEU A 75 6.62 17.86 -82.81
N VAL A 76 5.98 19.03 -82.98
CA VAL A 76 5.20 19.67 -81.90
C VAL A 76 4.00 18.81 -81.48
N GLU A 77 3.34 18.15 -82.43
CA GLU A 77 2.25 17.23 -82.14
C GLU A 77 2.75 16.00 -81.37
N GLN A 78 3.87 15.41 -81.78
CA GLN A 78 4.51 14.30 -81.08
C GLN A 78 4.89 14.69 -79.65
N ASP A 79 5.54 15.84 -79.47
CA ASP A 79 5.90 16.37 -78.15
C ASP A 79 4.66 16.61 -77.29
N ARG A 80 3.59 17.18 -77.85
CA ARG A 80 2.30 17.34 -77.17
C ARG A 80 1.74 15.99 -76.71
N HIS A 81 1.77 14.96 -77.56
CA HIS A 81 1.29 13.62 -77.20
C HIS A 81 2.17 12.95 -76.13
N VAL A 82 3.49 13.17 -76.16
CA VAL A 82 4.40 12.68 -75.12
C VAL A 82 4.16 13.41 -73.80
N LEU A 83 4.03 14.73 -73.81
CA LEU A 83 3.77 15.53 -72.61
C LEU A 83 2.43 15.18 -71.97
N ARG A 84 1.37 14.98 -72.75
CA ARG A 84 0.08 14.50 -72.23
C ARG A 84 0.19 13.14 -71.55
N ARG A 85 0.92 12.19 -72.16
CA ARG A 85 1.15 10.88 -71.54
C ARG A 85 1.96 10.98 -70.24
N ARG A 86 3.01 11.82 -70.22
CA ARG A 86 3.81 12.06 -69.01
C ARG A 86 2.98 12.71 -67.91
N LEU A 87 2.15 13.69 -68.25
CA LEU A 87 1.23 14.33 -67.30
C LEU A 87 0.28 13.28 -66.72
N HIS A 88 -0.38 12.50 -67.56
CA HIS A 88 -1.31 11.46 -67.09
C HIS A 88 -0.63 10.39 -66.22
N SER A 89 0.60 10.00 -66.54
CA SER A 89 1.40 9.11 -65.69
C SER A 89 1.66 9.72 -64.32
N LYS A 90 1.98 11.03 -64.26
CA LYS A 90 2.23 11.73 -63.00
C LYS A 90 0.96 11.96 -62.20
N GLU A 91 -0.16 12.28 -62.86
CA GLU A 91 -1.48 12.33 -62.23
C GLU A 91 -1.83 10.98 -61.59
N SER A 92 -1.65 9.87 -62.33
CA SER A 92 -1.91 8.52 -61.80
C SER A 92 -1.01 8.15 -60.61
N GLU A 93 0.27 8.53 -60.65
CA GLU A 93 1.19 8.35 -59.52
C GLU A 93 0.75 9.16 -58.28
N LEU A 94 0.31 10.40 -58.47
CA LEU A 94 -0.18 11.25 -57.40
C LEU A 94 -1.50 10.73 -56.83
N ASP A 95 -2.43 10.29 -57.68
CA ASP A 95 -3.69 9.67 -57.25
C ASP A 95 -3.44 8.40 -56.43
N ALA A 96 -2.50 7.55 -56.86
CA ALA A 96 -2.08 6.39 -56.08
C ALA A 96 -1.50 6.80 -54.72
N ARG A 97 -0.67 7.86 -54.67
CA ARG A 97 -0.11 8.35 -53.41
C ARG A 97 -1.16 8.96 -52.49
N ILE A 98 -2.16 9.64 -53.03
CA ILE A 98 -3.30 10.17 -52.28
C ILE A 98 -4.08 9.01 -51.65
N LEU A 99 -4.40 7.96 -52.42
CA LEU A 99 -5.10 6.79 -51.91
C LEU A 99 -4.33 6.06 -50.80
N GLU A 100 -3.00 5.94 -50.91
CA GLU A 100 -2.15 5.40 -49.84
C GLU A 100 -2.27 6.24 -48.56
N LEU A 101 -2.15 7.57 -48.67
CA LEU A 101 -2.23 8.46 -47.52
C LEU A 101 -3.64 8.49 -46.91
N GLU A 102 -4.69 8.44 -47.71
CA GLU A 102 -6.07 8.33 -47.25
C GLU A 102 -6.28 7.04 -46.46
N LYS A 103 -5.71 5.92 -46.94
CA LYS A 103 -5.74 4.64 -46.23
C LYS A 103 -4.97 4.73 -44.90
N ASP A 104 -3.77 5.32 -44.90
CA ASP A 104 -2.97 5.50 -43.68
C ASP A 104 -3.73 6.36 -42.65
N VAL A 105 -4.37 7.44 -43.08
CA VAL A 105 -5.21 8.29 -42.21
C VAL A 105 -6.40 7.50 -41.65
N ALA A 106 -7.06 6.69 -42.47
CA ALA A 106 -8.18 5.85 -42.01
C ALA A 106 -7.72 4.80 -40.99
N GLU A 107 -6.57 4.15 -41.22
CA GLU A 107 -5.99 3.19 -40.29
C GLU A 107 -5.57 3.84 -38.96
N LEU A 108 -4.92 5.01 -39.02
CA LEU A 108 -4.53 5.76 -37.83
C LEU A 108 -5.75 6.22 -37.03
N THR A 109 -6.80 6.68 -37.71
CA THR A 109 -8.06 7.07 -37.08
C THR A 109 -8.75 5.88 -36.42
N SER A 110 -8.76 4.72 -37.07
CA SER A 110 -9.30 3.48 -36.48
C SER A 110 -8.49 3.04 -35.25
N LYS A 111 -7.15 3.06 -35.34
CA LYS A 111 -6.25 2.74 -34.22
C LYS A 111 -6.45 3.70 -33.05
N LEU A 112 -6.59 5.00 -33.32
CA LEU A 112 -6.87 6.01 -32.30
C LEU A 112 -8.21 5.74 -31.60
N ASN A 113 -9.28 5.54 -32.36
CA ASN A 113 -10.60 5.22 -31.80
C ASN A 113 -10.60 3.93 -30.96
N ALA A 114 -9.85 2.91 -31.38
CA ALA A 114 -9.69 1.69 -30.61
C ALA A 114 -8.95 1.94 -29.29
N LYS A 115 -7.88 2.75 -29.30
CA LYS A 115 -7.16 3.14 -28.09
C LYS A 115 -8.02 3.99 -27.15
N ASP A 116 -8.78 4.95 -27.67
CA ASP A 116 -9.74 5.73 -26.88
C ASP A 116 -10.83 4.86 -26.26
N GLY A 117 -11.30 3.84 -26.98
CA GLY A 117 -12.22 2.83 -26.47
C GLY A 117 -11.64 2.06 -25.28
N LEU A 118 -10.40 1.57 -25.41
CA LEU A 118 -9.69 0.87 -24.34
C LEU A 118 -9.41 1.76 -23.13
N LEU A 119 -9.02 3.02 -23.35
CA LEU A 119 -8.81 3.98 -22.27
C LEU A 119 -10.10 4.24 -21.49
N LYS A 120 -11.22 4.45 -22.20
CA LYS A 120 -12.53 4.62 -21.55
C LYS A 120 -12.98 3.37 -20.80
N GLN A 121 -12.65 2.17 -21.28
CA GLN A 121 -12.92 0.93 -20.54
C GLN A 121 -12.08 0.86 -19.27
N TRP A 122 -10.78 1.10 -19.38
CA TRP A 122 -9.87 1.11 -18.25
C TRP A 122 -10.24 2.17 -17.20
N GLU A 123 -10.66 3.36 -17.61
CA GLU A 123 -11.17 4.40 -16.69
C GLU A 123 -12.43 3.96 -15.96
N ARG A 124 -13.35 3.26 -16.64
CA ARG A 124 -14.54 2.68 -16.00
C ARG A 124 -14.16 1.62 -15.00
N ASP A 125 -13.29 0.68 -15.37
CA ASP A 125 -12.84 -0.40 -14.49
C ASP A 125 -12.10 0.17 -13.27
N LYS A 126 -11.21 1.14 -13.48
CA LYS A 126 -10.53 1.87 -12.41
C LYS A 126 -11.52 2.58 -11.49
N SER A 127 -12.51 3.28 -12.05
CA SER A 127 -13.55 3.96 -11.25
C SER A 127 -14.40 2.96 -10.45
N GLY A 128 -14.67 1.78 -11.02
CA GLY A 128 -15.36 0.68 -10.35
C GLY A 128 -14.55 0.14 -9.17
N LEU A 129 -13.27 -0.15 -9.37
CA LEU A 129 -12.37 -0.60 -8.30
C LEU A 129 -12.25 0.44 -7.18
N VAL A 130 -12.13 1.73 -7.52
CA VAL A 130 -12.09 2.81 -6.52
C VAL A 130 -13.40 2.88 -5.72
N ALA A 131 -14.56 2.71 -6.37
CA ALA A 131 -15.84 2.69 -5.70
C ALA A 131 -16.00 1.46 -4.78
N GLU A 132 -15.54 0.28 -5.22
CA GLU A 132 -15.55 -0.94 -4.41
C GLU A 132 -14.64 -0.82 -3.18
N LEU A 133 -13.41 -0.35 -3.36
CA LEU A 133 -12.48 -0.09 -2.25
C LEU A 133 -13.02 0.98 -1.31
N GLY A 134 -13.64 2.04 -1.84
CA GLY A 134 -14.33 3.05 -1.05
C GLY A 134 -15.47 2.47 -0.21
N ALA A 135 -16.28 1.59 -0.79
CA ALA A 135 -17.36 0.91 -0.09
C ALA A 135 -16.85 -0.06 0.98
N GLN A 136 -15.78 -0.80 0.71
CA GLN A 136 -15.13 -1.68 1.68
C GLN A 136 -14.56 -0.88 2.86
N ASN A 137 -13.84 0.21 2.60
CA ASN A 137 -13.31 1.09 3.64
C ASN A 137 -14.42 1.71 4.49
N ALA A 138 -15.54 2.13 3.87
CA ALA A 138 -16.70 2.63 4.60
C ALA A 138 -17.31 1.55 5.52
N ARG A 139 -17.44 0.31 5.04
CA ARG A 139 -17.93 -0.83 5.84
C ARG A 139 -17.00 -1.16 7.02
N LEU A 140 -15.70 -1.25 6.78
CA LEU A 140 -14.71 -1.51 7.84
C LEU A 140 -14.71 -0.37 8.87
N THR A 141 -14.81 0.88 8.43
CA THR A 141 -14.93 2.03 9.33
C THR A 141 -16.20 1.96 10.19
N ALA A 142 -17.33 1.55 9.62
CA ALA A 142 -18.55 1.34 10.38
C ALA A 142 -18.39 0.23 11.42
N GLN A 143 -17.79 -0.91 11.05
CA GLN A 143 -17.51 -2.00 11.97
C GLN A 143 -16.57 -1.60 13.11
N LEU A 144 -15.54 -0.79 12.82
CA LEU A 144 -14.65 -0.24 13.85
C LEU A 144 -15.38 0.70 14.81
N LYS A 145 -16.29 1.54 14.30
CA LYS A 145 -17.13 2.40 15.14
C LYS A 145 -18.06 1.58 16.04
N ASP A 146 -18.69 0.54 15.49
CA ASP A 146 -19.55 -0.35 16.27
C ASP A 146 -18.77 -1.11 17.35
N ALA A 147 -17.57 -1.58 17.03
CA ALA A 147 -16.67 -2.22 17.98
C ALA A 147 -16.24 -1.24 19.10
N SER A 148 -15.85 -0.02 18.73
CA SER A 148 -15.50 1.03 19.69
C SER A 148 -16.69 1.39 20.59
N HIS A 149 -17.91 1.46 20.05
CA HIS A 149 -19.10 1.69 20.86
C HIS A 149 -19.36 0.56 21.86
N LYS A 150 -19.20 -0.70 21.44
CA LYS A 150 -19.31 -1.87 22.33
C LYS A 150 -18.22 -1.85 23.41
N GLU A 151 -17.00 -1.48 23.06
CA GLU A 151 -15.91 -1.34 24.01
C GLU A 151 -16.21 -0.25 25.04
N GLN A 152 -16.71 0.91 24.62
CA GLN A 152 -17.18 1.97 25.51
C GLN A 152 -18.35 1.55 26.40
N GLN A 153 -19.22 0.65 25.94
CA GLN A 153 -20.29 0.07 26.77
C GLN A 153 -19.70 -0.85 27.84
N LEU A 154 -18.79 -1.75 27.48
CA LEU A 154 -18.12 -2.64 28.43
C LEU A 154 -17.29 -1.86 29.46
N PHE A 155 -16.61 -0.78 29.06
CA PHE A 155 -15.92 0.10 30.00
C PHE A 155 -16.86 0.71 31.03
N ARG A 156 -18.04 1.19 30.59
CA ARG A 156 -19.08 1.70 31.50
C ARG A 156 -19.56 0.63 32.46
N GLU A 157 -19.83 -0.58 31.98
CA GLU A 157 -20.22 -1.71 32.83
C GLU A 157 -19.13 -2.06 33.86
N ILE A 158 -17.87 -2.09 33.44
CA ILE A 158 -16.72 -2.34 34.34
C ILE A 158 -16.64 -1.26 35.42
N ASP A 159 -16.81 0.01 35.07
CA ASP A 159 -16.76 1.09 36.05
C ASP A 159 -17.95 1.03 37.03
N GLU A 160 -19.15 0.69 36.56
CA GLU A 160 -20.28 0.39 37.43
C GLU A 160 -19.98 -0.77 38.40
N TYR A 161 -19.34 -1.85 37.92
CA TYR A 161 -18.94 -2.95 38.79
C TYR A 161 -17.87 -2.53 39.81
N LYS A 162 -16.89 -1.71 39.41
CA LYS A 162 -15.88 -1.16 40.32
C LYS A 162 -16.53 -0.29 41.40
N GLU A 163 -17.48 0.57 41.03
CA GLU A 163 -18.23 1.40 41.99
C GLU A 163 -19.00 0.52 42.98
N ARG A 164 -19.71 -0.52 42.52
CA ARG A 164 -20.41 -1.48 43.40
C ARG A 164 -19.44 -2.17 44.37
N LEU A 165 -18.26 -2.58 43.89
CA LEU A 165 -17.22 -3.16 44.75
C LEU A 165 -16.65 -2.15 45.74
N MET A 166 -16.47 -0.89 45.32
CA MET A 166 -15.98 0.18 46.19
C MET A 166 -16.97 0.45 47.33
N MET A 167 -18.27 0.52 47.00
CA MET A 167 -19.35 0.65 47.98
C MET A 167 -19.43 -0.56 48.93
N GLY A 168 -19.21 -1.77 48.41
CA GLY A 168 -19.12 -2.98 49.25
C GLY A 168 -17.90 -2.97 50.17
N LYS A 169 -16.76 -2.44 49.71
CA LYS A 169 -15.55 -2.28 50.53
C LYS A 169 -15.74 -1.22 51.60
N SER A 170 -16.37 -0.08 51.29
CA SER A 170 -16.66 0.96 52.28
C SER A 170 -17.64 0.48 53.34
N SER A 171 -18.71 -0.23 52.96
CA SER A 171 -19.66 -0.79 53.94
C SER A 171 -19.00 -1.86 54.82
N LEU A 172 -18.14 -2.72 54.25
CA LEU A 172 -17.37 -3.67 55.05
C LEU A 172 -16.40 -2.96 56.01
N GLN A 173 -15.76 -1.87 55.57
CA GLN A 173 -14.90 -1.05 56.42
C GLN A 173 -15.68 -0.41 57.57
N GLU A 174 -16.88 0.11 57.33
CA GLU A 174 -17.78 0.64 58.35
C GLU A 174 -18.17 -0.44 59.37
N HIS A 175 -18.56 -1.63 58.91
CA HIS A 175 -18.85 -2.76 59.80
C HIS A 175 -17.62 -3.19 60.60
N MET A 176 -16.45 -3.24 59.98
CA MET A 176 -15.21 -3.58 60.68
C MET A 176 -14.89 -2.55 61.76
N SER A 177 -15.04 -1.25 61.47
CA SER A 177 -14.86 -0.18 62.47
C SER A 177 -15.88 -0.25 63.62
N SER A 178 -17.11 -0.67 63.32
CA SER A 178 -18.14 -0.90 64.33
C SER A 178 -17.79 -2.10 65.22
N VAL A 179 -17.28 -3.18 64.62
CA VAL A 179 -16.82 -4.38 65.36
C VAL A 179 -15.61 -4.06 66.23
N THR A 180 -14.65 -3.26 65.74
CA THR A 180 -13.52 -2.82 66.57
C THR A 180 -14.01 -1.97 67.74
N GLY A 181 -14.94 -1.03 67.51
CA GLY A 181 -15.53 -0.24 68.60
C GLY A 181 -16.22 -1.10 69.66
N LEU A 182 -17.03 -2.09 69.25
CA LEU A 182 -17.66 -3.03 70.19
C LEU A 182 -16.64 -3.92 70.93
N ARG A 183 -15.53 -4.29 70.29
CA ARG A 183 -14.44 -5.03 70.95
C ARG A 183 -13.78 -4.17 72.02
N ASP A 184 -13.50 -2.91 71.72
CA ASP A 184 -12.91 -1.97 72.68
C ASP A 184 -13.85 -1.73 73.87
N GLU A 185 -15.17 -1.59 73.61
CA GLU A 185 -16.18 -1.51 74.68
C GLU A 185 -16.23 -2.77 75.55
N LEU A 186 -16.14 -3.96 74.93
CA LEU A 186 -16.10 -5.23 75.65
C LEU A 186 -14.82 -5.39 76.48
N GLU A 187 -13.69 -4.95 75.96
CA GLU A 187 -12.41 -4.93 76.67
C GLU A 187 -12.47 -4.00 77.88
N LEU A 188 -12.98 -2.79 77.70
CA LEU A 188 -13.19 -1.83 78.80
C LEU A 188 -14.18 -2.38 79.84
N ALA A 189 -15.25 -3.04 79.41
CA ALA A 189 -16.19 -3.71 80.32
C ALA A 189 -15.53 -4.88 81.05
N GLY A 190 -14.68 -5.64 80.37
CA GLY A 190 -13.87 -6.72 80.93
C GLY A 190 -12.88 -6.21 81.97
N GLU A 191 -12.18 -5.11 81.70
CA GLU A 191 -11.30 -4.45 82.66
C GLU A 191 -12.05 -3.98 83.91
N LYS A 192 -13.21 -3.34 83.73
CA LYS A 192 -14.09 -2.95 84.85
C LYS A 192 -14.53 -4.17 85.66
N ASN A 193 -14.86 -5.28 85.01
CA ASN A 193 -15.26 -6.50 85.70
C ASN A 193 -14.09 -7.11 86.50
N ARG A 194 -12.89 -7.17 85.92
CA ARG A 194 -11.67 -7.60 86.63
C ARG A 194 -11.36 -6.72 87.84
N GLU A 195 -11.56 -5.41 87.72
CA GLU A 195 -11.37 -4.47 88.84
C GLU A 195 -12.42 -4.67 89.94
N LEU A 196 -13.68 -4.90 89.57
CA LEU A 196 -14.74 -5.25 90.53
C LEU A 196 -14.47 -6.59 91.22
N GLU A 197 -14.02 -7.61 90.48
CA GLU A 197 -13.58 -8.89 91.04
C GLU A 197 -12.42 -8.71 92.02
N ARG A 198 -11.42 -7.89 91.68
CA ARG A 198 -10.30 -7.56 92.59
C ARG A 198 -10.79 -6.88 93.86
N ARG A 199 -11.68 -5.90 93.77
CA ARG A 199 -12.29 -5.24 94.94
C ARG A 199 -13.10 -6.21 95.80
N LEU A 200 -13.85 -7.12 95.17
CA LEU A 200 -14.61 -8.15 95.87
C LEU A 200 -13.69 -9.14 96.60
N GLN A 201 -12.58 -9.54 95.99
CA GLN A 201 -11.55 -10.38 96.62
C GLN A 201 -10.91 -9.69 97.83
N MET A 202 -10.55 -8.41 97.70
CA MET A 202 -10.03 -7.62 98.83
C MET A 202 -11.04 -7.54 99.97
N ALA A 203 -12.31 -7.23 99.67
CA ALA A 203 -13.37 -7.19 100.67
C ALA A 203 -13.63 -8.56 101.33
N ALA A 204 -13.50 -9.66 100.56
CA ALA A 204 -13.59 -11.02 101.09
C ALA A 204 -12.41 -11.34 102.02
N ALA A 205 -11.18 -10.95 101.66
CA ALA A 205 -10.01 -11.11 102.51
C ALA A 205 -10.13 -10.28 103.80
N ASP A 206 -10.62 -9.04 103.72
CA ASP A 206 -10.89 -8.20 104.88
C ASP A 206 -11.96 -8.82 105.79
N ARG A 207 -13.05 -9.35 105.22
CA ARG A 207 -14.06 -10.10 105.96
C ARG A 207 -13.43 -11.29 106.68
N ASP A 208 -12.63 -12.09 105.98
CA ASP A 208 -12.00 -13.29 106.53
C ASP A 208 -11.04 -12.93 107.68
N ASN A 209 -10.26 -11.85 107.54
CA ASN A 209 -9.42 -11.29 108.61
C ASN A 209 -10.24 -10.83 109.82
N ILE A 210 -11.38 -10.17 109.60
CA ILE A 210 -12.28 -9.77 110.68
C ILE A 210 -12.88 -11.00 111.39
N THR A 211 -13.25 -12.05 110.66
CA THR A 211 -13.70 -13.32 111.28
C THR A 211 -12.60 -13.96 112.12
N LEU A 212 -11.36 -14.01 111.64
CA LEU A 212 -10.23 -14.52 112.44
C LEU A 212 -10.02 -13.67 113.72
N ALA A 213 -10.07 -12.34 113.60
CA ALA A 213 -9.97 -11.45 114.76
C ALA A 213 -11.15 -11.65 115.74
N LEU A 214 -12.35 -11.94 115.24
CA LEU A 214 -13.53 -12.26 116.05
C LEU A 214 -13.38 -13.61 116.75
N GLU A 215 -12.85 -14.63 116.07
CA GLU A 215 -12.52 -15.94 116.66
C GLU A 215 -11.49 -15.78 117.78
N GLU A 216 -10.39 -15.06 117.55
CA GLU A 216 -9.39 -14.77 118.58
C GLU A 216 -9.99 -14.01 119.78
N ALA A 217 -10.85 -13.02 119.52
CA ALA A 217 -11.55 -12.29 120.57
C ALA A 217 -12.50 -13.19 121.35
N SER A 218 -13.20 -14.10 120.66
CA SER A 218 -14.10 -15.10 121.27
C SER A 218 -13.32 -16.09 122.14
N ASP A 219 -12.15 -16.57 121.68
CA ASP A 219 -11.25 -17.42 122.47
C ASP A 219 -10.71 -16.68 123.70
N ARG A 220 -10.35 -15.39 123.57
CA ARG A 220 -9.97 -14.56 124.72
C ARG A 220 -11.11 -14.40 125.72
N ILE A 221 -12.34 -14.17 125.24
CA ILE A 221 -13.54 -14.12 126.09
C ILE A 221 -13.70 -15.45 126.82
N LEU A 222 -13.63 -16.58 126.11
CA LEU A 222 -13.73 -17.91 126.71
C LEU A 222 -12.67 -18.16 127.79
N MET A 223 -11.43 -17.74 127.55
CA MET A 223 -10.34 -17.82 128.52
C MET A 223 -10.58 -16.94 129.75
N LEU A 224 -11.08 -15.72 129.56
CA LEU A 224 -11.45 -14.81 130.64
C LEU A 224 -12.65 -15.35 131.45
N GLU A 225 -13.68 -15.88 130.78
CA GLU A 225 -14.80 -16.54 131.45
C GLU A 225 -14.34 -17.76 132.25
N ARG A 226 -13.43 -18.57 131.71
CA ARG A 226 -12.83 -19.69 132.44
C ARG A 226 -12.07 -19.22 133.68
N ARG A 227 -11.24 -18.18 133.54
CA ARG A 227 -10.53 -17.56 134.67
C ARG A 227 -11.49 -16.98 135.70
N SER A 228 -12.60 -16.38 135.26
CA SER A 228 -13.68 -15.89 136.13
C SER A 228 -14.33 -17.04 136.89
N ARG A 229 -14.73 -18.11 136.20
CA ARG A 229 -15.29 -19.33 136.85
C ARG A 229 -14.31 -19.96 137.83
N GLU A 230 -13.02 -20.00 137.49
CA GLU A 230 -11.97 -20.48 138.40
C GLU A 230 -11.79 -19.57 139.62
N GLN A 231 -11.85 -18.24 139.44
CA GLN A 231 -11.85 -17.28 140.54
C GLN A 231 -13.11 -17.41 141.41
N ASP A 232 -14.29 -17.56 140.82
CA ASP A 232 -15.55 -17.80 141.52
C ASP A 232 -15.49 -19.10 142.32
N MET A 233 -14.92 -20.17 141.75
CA MET A 233 -14.67 -21.43 142.46
C MET A 233 -13.67 -21.25 143.62
N ARG A 234 -12.59 -20.47 143.44
CA ARG A 234 -11.65 -20.12 144.52
C ARG A 234 -12.34 -19.31 145.62
N TYR A 235 -13.19 -18.36 145.25
CA TYR A 235 -13.99 -17.59 146.20
C TYR A 235 -14.96 -18.49 146.96
N GLN A 236 -15.64 -19.42 146.29
CA GLN A 236 -16.52 -20.39 146.93
C GLN A 236 -15.75 -21.37 147.83
N GLN A 237 -14.54 -21.78 147.46
CA GLN A 237 -13.65 -22.58 148.32
C GLN A 237 -13.24 -21.81 149.56
N SER A 238 -12.82 -20.55 149.41
CA SER A 238 -12.52 -19.65 150.53
C SER A 238 -13.77 -19.47 151.43
N LEU A 239 -14.96 -19.22 150.86
CA LEU A 239 -16.21 -19.13 151.62
C LEU A 239 -16.58 -20.44 152.37
N LYS A 240 -16.23 -21.61 151.82
CA LYS A 240 -16.38 -22.91 152.50
C LYS A 240 -15.37 -23.09 153.63
N GLU A 241 -14.15 -22.58 153.47
CA GLU A 241 -13.14 -22.53 154.55
C GLU A 241 -13.57 -21.58 155.70
N TYR A 242 -14.38 -20.56 155.42
CA TYR A 242 -14.89 -19.60 156.42
C TYR A 242 -16.18 -20.01 157.16
N SER A 243 -16.87 -21.11 156.76
CA SER A 243 -18.22 -21.43 157.25
C SER A 243 -18.36 -22.67 158.14
N LEU A 244 -17.30 -23.08 158.86
CA LEU A 244 -17.49 -23.81 160.13
C LEU A 244 -16.36 -23.52 161.15
N PRO A 245 -16.69 -23.31 162.44
CA PRO A 245 -15.87 -22.48 163.33
C PRO A 245 -15.18 -23.28 164.45
N GLN A 246 -13.98 -22.89 164.85
CA GLN A 246 -13.72 -22.09 166.07
C GLN A 246 -12.23 -22.16 166.49
N GLU A 247 -11.79 -21.07 167.12
CA GLU A 247 -10.59 -20.91 167.97
C GLU A 247 -9.36 -20.27 167.31
N LYS A 248 -9.20 -18.95 167.45
CA LYS A 248 -8.49 -18.25 168.56
C LYS A 248 -6.97 -18.48 168.43
N LEU A 249 -6.08 -17.51 168.50
CA LEU A 249 -6.09 -16.12 168.92
C LEU A 249 -4.67 -15.60 168.57
N SER A 250 -4.49 -14.29 168.67
CA SER A 250 -3.26 -13.70 169.22
C SER A 250 -2.09 -13.40 168.27
N ILE A 251 -1.97 -12.10 168.04
CA ILE A 251 -0.75 -11.30 168.22
C ILE A 251 0.31 -11.44 167.11
N GLU A 252 0.45 -10.45 166.22
CA GLU A 252 1.13 -9.15 166.40
C GLU A 252 2.61 -9.25 166.00
N ASP A 253 3.01 -8.26 165.20
CA ASP A 253 4.33 -7.64 165.21
C ASP A 253 5.46 -8.28 164.36
N ARG A 254 5.69 -7.74 163.16
CA ARG A 254 6.65 -6.63 162.89
C ARG A 254 7.14 -6.63 161.43
N LEU A 255 7.17 -5.40 160.86
CA LEU A 255 8.16 -4.85 159.89
C LEU A 255 8.13 -5.42 158.46
N SER A 256 8.15 -4.66 157.35
CA SER A 256 8.57 -3.28 157.04
C SER A 256 7.90 -2.90 155.69
N GLU A 257 7.38 -1.68 155.51
CA GLU A 257 8.00 -0.50 154.85
C GLU A 257 7.93 -0.46 153.31
N MET A 258 7.76 0.79 152.83
CA MET A 258 7.69 1.31 151.45
C MET A 258 6.35 1.09 150.75
N ASP A 259 5.38 2.02 150.79
CA ASP A 259 5.41 3.46 150.47
C ASP A 259 5.84 3.72 149.01
N ILE A 260 4.87 4.12 148.17
CA ILE A 260 4.81 5.39 147.41
C ILE A 260 3.57 5.37 146.47
N SER A 261 2.52 6.05 146.95
CA SER A 261 1.76 7.12 146.29
C SER A 261 1.09 6.94 144.90
N GLU A 262 -0.25 6.91 144.92
CA GLU A 262 -1.21 7.50 143.94
C GLU A 262 -0.98 9.03 143.73
N PRO A 263 -1.73 9.78 142.86
CA PRO A 263 -2.47 9.48 141.62
C PRO A 263 -2.25 10.57 140.50
N THR A 264 -2.91 10.46 139.33
CA THR A 264 -3.69 11.51 138.60
C THR A 264 -3.77 11.31 137.08
N LEU A 265 -4.91 10.75 136.67
CA LEU A 265 -5.48 10.88 135.33
C LEU A 265 -5.97 12.33 135.13
N SER A 266 -5.15 13.25 134.58
CA SER A 266 -5.69 14.51 134.03
C SER A 266 -4.77 15.34 133.10
N GLN A 267 -3.49 15.02 132.86
CA GLN A 267 -2.59 15.97 132.15
C GLN A 267 -2.03 15.56 130.78
N GLU A 268 -2.18 14.31 130.31
CA GLU A 268 -1.66 13.93 128.98
C GLU A 268 -2.71 13.94 127.85
N CYS A 269 -4.00 14.09 128.17
CA CYS A 269 -5.05 14.39 127.18
C CYS A 269 -4.88 15.77 126.50
N LEU A 270 -3.93 16.62 126.96
CA LEU A 270 -3.61 17.92 126.37
C LEU A 270 -2.38 17.91 125.43
N SER A 271 -1.53 16.86 125.46
CA SER A 271 -0.37 16.76 124.55
C SER A 271 -0.76 16.18 123.18
N VAL A 272 -1.77 15.29 123.17
CA VAL A 272 -2.46 14.84 121.95
C VAL A 272 -3.16 16.01 121.23
N TYR A 273 -3.63 17.03 121.95
CA TYR A 273 -4.32 18.17 121.33
C TYR A 273 -3.36 19.22 120.71
N ARG A 274 -2.08 19.27 121.11
CA ARG A 274 -1.08 20.20 120.54
C ARG A 274 -0.28 19.61 119.37
N GLN A 275 -0.06 18.29 119.33
CA GLN A 275 0.62 17.64 118.21
C GLN A 275 -0.32 17.41 117.00
N LEU A 276 -1.64 17.28 117.23
CA LEU A 276 -2.67 17.30 116.18
C LEU A 276 -2.89 18.68 115.51
N ARG A 277 -2.31 19.78 116.03
CA ARG A 277 -2.43 21.12 115.44
C ARG A 277 -1.25 21.52 114.55
N SER A 278 -0.10 20.86 114.68
CA SER A 278 1.13 21.18 113.91
C SER A 278 1.24 20.40 112.59
N LEU A 279 0.75 19.15 112.52
CA LEU A 279 0.89 18.35 111.29
C LEU A 279 -0.19 18.67 110.24
N VAL A 280 -1.33 19.23 110.67
CA VAL A 280 -2.40 19.75 109.80
C VAL A 280 -1.94 21.01 109.03
N GLN A 281 -0.83 21.64 109.43
CA GLN A 281 -0.26 22.80 108.75
C GLN A 281 0.71 22.42 107.60
N GLN A 282 1.18 21.16 107.51
CA GLN A 282 2.13 20.72 106.47
C GLN A 282 1.49 20.00 105.27
N LEU A 283 0.16 19.93 105.24
CA LEU A 283 -0.61 19.41 104.10
C LEU A 283 -1.19 20.51 103.20
N LYS A 284 -0.71 21.76 103.23
CA LYS A 284 -1.41 22.86 102.53
C LYS A 284 -0.57 23.93 101.81
N SER A 285 0.53 23.53 101.17
CA SER A 285 1.14 24.22 100.02
C SER A 285 2.23 23.31 99.44
N HIS A 286 2.38 22.98 98.17
CA HIS A 286 1.79 23.36 96.88
C HIS A 286 2.41 22.32 95.90
N SER A 287 1.62 21.43 95.30
CA SER A 287 1.34 21.35 93.84
C SER A 287 2.55 21.48 92.88
N ASP A 288 2.65 20.45 92.03
CA ASP A 288 3.07 20.39 90.63
C ASP A 288 4.56 20.38 90.20
N ASP A 289 4.77 19.50 89.20
CA ASP A 289 5.75 19.45 88.10
C ASP A 289 7.15 18.82 88.24
N ASP A 290 7.28 17.71 87.50
CA ASP A 290 8.28 17.36 86.48
C ASP A 290 9.79 17.26 86.76
N SER A 291 10.28 16.04 86.44
CA SER A 291 11.50 15.71 85.67
C SER A 291 12.88 15.88 86.32
N GLY A 292 13.77 14.91 86.04
CA GLY A 292 15.22 15.16 85.99
C GLY A 292 16.14 14.19 86.75
N LEU A 293 16.38 13.02 86.15
CA LEU A 293 17.62 12.22 86.07
C LEU A 293 18.71 12.34 87.18
N HIS A 294 19.02 11.18 87.76
CA HIS A 294 20.25 10.82 88.49
C HIS A 294 21.50 10.97 87.58
N SER A 295 22.53 11.73 87.99
CA SER A 295 23.62 11.43 88.94
C SER A 295 24.75 10.56 88.36
N ASP A 296 25.92 11.20 88.30
CA ASP A 296 27.24 10.72 87.90
C ASP A 296 27.80 9.57 88.76
N CYS A 297 28.74 8.79 88.20
CA CYS A 297 29.66 7.97 88.97
C CYS A 297 31.08 8.01 88.37
N SER A 298 32.04 8.15 89.28
CA SER A 298 33.43 8.58 89.12
C SER A 298 34.39 7.54 88.54
N THR A 299 35.46 8.00 87.89
CA THR A 299 36.65 7.20 87.56
C THR A 299 37.83 7.60 88.42
N THR A 300 38.52 6.59 88.93
CA THR A 300 39.56 6.65 89.94
C THR A 300 40.96 6.89 89.36
N SER A 301 41.76 7.57 90.19
CA SER A 301 43.20 7.79 90.14
C SER A 301 44.07 6.64 89.63
N LEU A 302 45.16 7.00 88.96
CA LEU A 302 46.52 6.53 89.27
C LEU A 302 47.55 7.44 88.58
N ASP A 303 48.29 8.19 89.40
CA ASP A 303 49.55 8.84 89.05
C ASP A 303 50.63 7.79 88.82
N ASP A 304 51.49 7.99 87.80
CA ASP A 304 52.91 7.68 87.98
C ASP A 304 53.80 8.65 87.18
N SER A 305 54.80 9.17 87.87
CA SER A 305 55.57 10.35 87.52
C SER A 305 56.78 10.05 86.63
N THR A 306 56.87 10.68 85.45
CA THR A 306 58.17 10.92 84.78
C THR A 306 58.35 12.41 84.50
N ARG A 307 59.51 12.94 84.90
CA ARG A 307 59.83 14.36 84.97
C ARG A 307 59.96 14.97 83.57
N PHE A 308 59.11 15.92 83.21
CA PHE A 308 59.34 16.84 82.10
C PHE A 308 60.11 18.07 82.60
N THR A 309 61.29 18.36 82.06
CA THR A 309 61.97 19.65 82.27
C THR A 309 61.42 20.71 81.31
N PRO A 310 61.20 21.97 81.73
CA PRO A 310 60.40 22.96 80.99
C PRO A 310 60.98 23.53 79.67
N GLY A 311 61.95 22.88 79.04
CA GLY A 311 62.59 23.34 77.79
C GLY A 311 62.36 22.44 76.57
N MET A 312 62.10 21.14 76.76
CA MET A 312 61.97 20.20 75.64
C MET A 312 60.70 20.40 74.82
N LEU A 313 59.62 20.89 75.45
CA LEU A 313 58.39 21.23 74.74
C LEU A 313 58.58 22.46 73.85
N THR A 314 59.47 23.38 74.25
CA THR A 314 59.74 24.63 73.54
C THR A 314 60.64 24.39 72.33
N GLU A 315 61.64 23.51 72.44
CA GLU A 315 62.49 23.09 71.31
C GLU A 315 61.69 22.28 70.29
N VAL A 316 60.89 21.30 70.73
CA VAL A 316 60.01 20.53 69.83
C VAL A 316 58.98 21.43 69.17
N ALA A 317 58.42 22.42 69.89
CA ALA A 317 57.52 23.41 69.30
C ALA A 317 58.22 24.33 68.29
N GLN A 318 59.47 24.73 68.54
CA GLN A 318 60.26 25.55 67.61
C GLN A 318 60.71 24.78 66.37
N GLU A 319 61.09 23.51 66.50
CA GLU A 319 61.38 22.63 65.35
C GLU A 319 60.13 22.33 64.53
N LEU A 320 58.96 22.16 65.16
CA LEU A 320 57.68 22.02 64.45
C LEU A 320 57.30 23.31 63.71
N VAL A 321 57.49 24.48 64.34
CA VAL A 321 57.24 25.78 63.69
C VAL A 321 58.24 26.02 62.55
N GLY A 322 59.50 25.61 62.71
CA GLY A 322 60.52 25.64 61.65
C GLY A 322 60.15 24.75 60.47
N LEU A 323 59.75 23.49 60.71
CA LEU A 323 59.30 22.56 59.67
C LEU A 323 58.01 23.03 58.95
N VAL A 324 57.10 23.70 59.66
CA VAL A 324 55.88 24.28 59.09
C VAL A 324 56.18 25.54 58.27
N LEU A 325 57.24 26.29 58.59
CA LEU A 325 57.70 27.44 57.81
C LEU A 325 58.62 27.05 56.64
N ASP A 326 59.39 25.97 56.77
CA ASP A 326 60.26 25.39 55.72
C ASP A 326 59.46 24.58 54.69
N THR A 327 58.26 24.12 55.06
CA THR A 327 57.30 23.64 54.06
C THR A 327 56.79 24.85 53.29
N ASP A 328 57.17 24.96 52.02
CA ASP A 328 56.67 25.99 51.09
C ASP A 328 55.15 25.78 50.82
N VAL A 329 54.31 25.97 51.83
CA VAL A 329 52.85 25.77 51.78
C VAL A 329 52.25 26.60 50.65
N VAL A 330 52.78 27.80 50.40
CA VAL A 330 52.38 28.65 49.27
C VAL A 330 52.66 27.96 47.92
N ARG A 331 53.83 27.35 47.74
CA ARG A 331 54.18 26.61 46.51
C ARG A 331 53.34 25.35 46.33
N LEU A 332 52.98 24.68 47.43
CA LEU A 332 52.07 23.52 47.40
C LEU A 332 50.64 23.95 47.07
N LEU A 333 50.15 25.05 47.64
CA LEU A 333 48.85 25.63 47.31
C LEU A 333 48.79 26.07 45.85
N GLU A 334 49.82 26.74 45.34
CA GLU A 334 49.93 27.13 43.92
C GLU A 334 49.89 25.91 42.99
N ARG A 335 50.58 24.81 43.34
CA ARG A 335 50.54 23.55 42.57
C ARG A 335 49.17 22.88 42.61
N VAL A 336 48.49 22.90 43.75
CA VAL A 336 47.13 22.34 43.91
C VAL A 336 46.12 23.19 43.13
N GLU A 337 46.23 24.52 43.18
CA GLU A 337 45.39 25.41 42.40
C GLU A 337 45.63 25.26 40.89
N GLN A 338 46.88 25.08 40.47
CA GLN A 338 47.21 24.77 39.09
C GLN A 338 46.60 23.44 38.64
N ALA A 339 46.75 22.37 39.43
CA ALA A 339 46.12 21.08 39.15
C ALA A 339 44.58 21.19 39.10
N ARG A 340 43.97 22.02 39.96
CA ARG A 340 42.53 22.27 39.95
C ARG A 340 42.09 23.01 38.67
N ARG A 341 42.86 23.99 38.21
CA ARG A 341 42.61 24.68 36.92
C ARG A 341 42.74 23.72 35.75
N GLU A 342 43.77 22.87 35.74
CA GLU A 342 43.97 21.86 34.70
C GLU A 342 42.82 20.84 34.67
N ILE A 343 42.35 20.37 35.84
CA ILE A 343 41.18 19.48 35.92
C ILE A 343 39.93 20.16 35.37
N GLN A 344 39.67 21.42 35.75
CA GLN A 344 38.52 22.18 35.25
C GLN A 344 38.56 22.34 33.73
N GLU A 345 39.73 22.66 33.15
CA GLU A 345 39.90 22.75 31.70
C GLU A 345 39.65 21.39 31.01
N ARG A 346 40.05 20.27 31.62
CA ARG A 346 39.75 18.94 31.10
C ARG A 346 38.27 18.61 31.19
N ASP A 347 37.59 19.01 32.26
CA ASP A 347 36.15 18.78 32.43
C ASP A 347 35.35 19.59 31.40
N ASP A 348 35.72 20.84 31.15
CA ASP A 348 35.10 21.67 30.11
C ASP A 348 35.36 21.10 28.69
N GLU A 349 36.56 20.57 28.45
CA GLU A 349 36.92 19.88 27.21
C GLU A 349 36.12 18.58 27.01
N LEU A 350 35.91 17.81 28.08
CA LEU A 350 35.10 16.60 28.09
C LEU A 350 33.62 16.91 27.84
N ALA A 351 33.09 17.98 28.45
CA ALA A 351 31.73 18.45 28.18
C ALA A 351 31.54 18.82 26.70
N ARG A 352 32.47 19.60 26.11
CA ARG A 352 32.46 19.93 24.68
C ARG A 352 32.59 18.70 23.77
N ARG A 353 33.27 17.65 24.21
CA ARG A 353 33.35 16.38 23.46
C ARG A 353 32.05 15.57 23.59
N ALA A 354 31.42 15.56 24.76
CA ALA A 354 30.14 14.92 24.99
C ALA A 354 29.02 15.55 24.15
N GLU A 355 28.97 16.89 24.07
CA GLU A 355 28.03 17.60 23.19
C GLU A 355 28.24 17.24 21.72
N ARG A 356 29.49 17.25 21.23
CA ARG A 356 29.81 16.82 19.85
C ARG A 356 29.44 15.36 19.57
N LEU A 357 29.64 14.47 20.55
CA LEU A 357 29.22 13.07 20.41
C LEU A 357 27.69 12.96 20.34
N MET A 358 26.95 13.74 21.12
CA MET A 358 25.49 13.77 21.07
C MET A 358 24.98 14.32 19.73
N GLU A 359 25.58 15.40 19.22
CA GLU A 359 25.27 15.94 17.89
C GLU A 359 25.56 14.93 16.77
N LEU A 360 26.71 14.25 16.83
CA LEU A 360 27.04 13.22 15.85
C LEU A 360 26.12 12.00 15.96
N SER A 361 25.73 11.61 17.18
CA SER A 361 24.80 10.50 17.41
C SER A 361 23.39 10.83 16.87
N THR A 362 22.91 12.05 17.07
CA THR A 362 21.62 12.49 16.52
C THR A 362 21.67 12.56 15.00
N LYS A 363 22.73 13.12 14.40
CA LYS A 363 22.93 13.11 12.94
C LYS A 363 22.99 11.69 12.38
N ALA A 364 23.70 10.77 13.04
CA ALA A 364 23.75 9.37 12.65
C ALA A 364 22.36 8.72 12.69
N SER A 365 21.57 8.94 13.75
CA SER A 365 20.22 8.41 13.86
C SER A 365 19.27 8.92 12.75
N VAL A 366 19.40 10.20 12.37
CA VAL A 366 18.61 10.77 11.27
C VAL A 366 19.02 10.13 9.94
N CYS A 367 20.32 10.01 9.68
CA CYS A 367 20.81 9.35 8.47
C CYS A 367 20.40 7.87 8.39
N GLU A 368 20.34 7.15 9.51
CA GLU A 368 19.84 5.77 9.57
C GLU A 368 18.36 5.67 9.18
N VAL A 369 17.52 6.59 9.67
CA VAL A 369 16.10 6.65 9.32
C VAL A 369 15.90 7.03 7.85
N GLU A 370 16.65 8.00 7.34
CA GLU A 370 16.61 8.39 5.94
C GLU A 370 17.02 7.21 5.03
N LEU A 371 18.09 6.50 5.38
CA LEU A 371 18.54 5.31 4.65
C LEU A 371 17.48 4.21 4.68
N ALA A 372 16.88 3.92 5.84
CA ALA A 372 15.80 2.94 5.96
C ALA A 372 14.60 3.32 5.07
N SER A 373 14.19 4.59 5.07
CA SER A 373 13.09 5.07 4.23
C SER A 373 13.40 4.96 2.74
N ALA A 374 14.65 5.21 2.33
CA ALA A 374 15.09 5.08 0.94
C ALA A 374 15.13 3.61 0.50
N LEU A 375 15.55 2.70 1.39
CA LEU A 375 15.53 1.26 1.13
C LEU A 375 14.10 0.74 0.96
N GLU A 376 13.16 1.15 1.82
CA GLU A 376 11.76 0.78 1.67
C GLU A 376 11.14 1.30 0.35
N GLN A 377 11.47 2.54 -0.04
CA GLN A 377 11.01 3.09 -1.32
C GLN A 377 11.56 2.30 -2.51
N ARG A 378 12.85 1.92 -2.46
CA ARG A 378 13.46 1.04 -3.47
C ARG A 378 12.73 -0.29 -3.53
N ASP A 379 12.50 -0.93 -2.39
CA ASP A 379 11.88 -2.26 -2.34
C ASP A 379 10.43 -2.23 -2.85
N ARG A 380 9.67 -1.18 -2.53
CA ARG A 380 8.35 -0.93 -3.12
C ARG A 380 8.42 -0.78 -4.64
N ALA A 381 9.34 0.04 -5.15
CA ALA A 381 9.50 0.25 -6.59
C ALA A 381 9.92 -1.03 -7.33
N VAL A 382 10.76 -1.86 -6.72
CA VAL A 382 11.16 -3.17 -7.27
C VAL A 382 9.96 -4.11 -7.34
N HIS A 383 9.11 -4.14 -6.31
CA HIS A 383 7.92 -4.98 -6.30
C HIS A 383 6.87 -4.53 -7.33
N ASP A 384 6.60 -3.22 -7.43
CA ASP A 384 5.70 -2.67 -8.44
C ASP A 384 6.19 -2.96 -9.87
N ALA A 385 7.51 -2.88 -10.09
CA ALA A 385 8.12 -3.23 -11.37
C ALA A 385 8.01 -4.73 -11.68
N SER A 386 8.17 -5.62 -10.69
CA SER A 386 7.99 -7.06 -10.89
C SER A 386 6.55 -7.40 -11.22
N ASP A 387 5.58 -6.82 -10.53
CA ASP A 387 4.16 -7.08 -10.73
C ASP A 387 3.69 -6.56 -12.09
N THR A 388 4.19 -5.39 -12.49
CA THR A 388 3.91 -4.83 -13.83
C THR A 388 4.56 -5.68 -14.94
N SER A 389 5.74 -6.25 -14.70
CA SER A 389 6.41 -7.15 -15.65
C SER A 389 5.63 -8.45 -15.81
N LEU A 390 5.21 -9.07 -14.71
CA LEU A 390 4.41 -10.30 -14.71
C LEU A 390 3.07 -10.08 -15.42
N ALA A 391 2.38 -8.96 -15.15
CA ALA A 391 1.15 -8.61 -15.84
C ALA A 391 1.34 -8.44 -17.35
N ARG A 392 2.47 -7.87 -17.80
CA ARG A 392 2.79 -7.76 -19.24
C ARG A 392 3.08 -9.13 -19.85
N ASP A 393 3.80 -10.00 -19.16
CA ASP A 393 4.10 -11.35 -19.64
C ASP A 393 2.84 -12.21 -19.77
N GLU A 394 1.90 -12.12 -18.82
CA GLU A 394 0.59 -12.79 -18.90
C GLU A 394 -0.23 -12.31 -20.11
N VAL A 395 -0.25 -11.00 -20.38
CA VAL A 395 -0.93 -10.44 -21.56
C VAL A 395 -0.29 -10.92 -22.85
N VAL A 396 1.04 -10.97 -22.92
CA VAL A 396 1.77 -11.50 -24.09
C VAL A 396 1.50 -12.98 -24.28
N GLN A 397 1.43 -13.76 -23.20
CA GLN A 397 1.15 -15.19 -23.26
C GLN A 397 -0.27 -15.45 -23.77
N LYS A 398 -1.26 -14.75 -23.24
CA LYS A 398 -2.65 -14.84 -23.71
C LYS A 398 -2.79 -14.45 -25.19
N ALA A 399 -2.09 -13.39 -25.63
CA ALA A 399 -2.07 -13.00 -27.04
C ALA A 399 -1.43 -14.05 -27.96
N ARG A 400 -0.41 -14.79 -27.47
CA ARG A 400 0.18 -15.91 -28.21
C ARG A 400 -0.79 -17.08 -28.31
N GLU A 401 -1.47 -17.43 -27.23
CA GLU A 401 -2.50 -18.48 -27.22
C GLU A 401 -3.66 -18.16 -28.17
N ASP A 402 -4.15 -16.91 -28.16
CA ASP A 402 -5.20 -16.45 -29.08
C ASP A 402 -4.76 -16.53 -30.54
N ARG A 403 -3.52 -16.11 -30.84
CA ARG A 403 -2.93 -16.23 -32.18
C ARG A 403 -2.82 -17.69 -32.59
N ASP A 404 -2.32 -18.55 -31.72
CA ASP A 404 -2.10 -19.96 -32.03
C ASP A 404 -3.44 -20.69 -32.24
N GLY A 405 -4.46 -20.38 -31.45
CA GLY A 405 -5.83 -20.86 -31.66
C GLY A 405 -6.47 -20.32 -32.95
N ALA A 406 -6.15 -19.09 -33.37
CA ALA A 406 -6.58 -18.57 -34.67
C ALA A 406 -5.87 -19.26 -35.83
N VAL A 407 -4.57 -19.52 -35.71
CA VAL A 407 -3.79 -20.28 -36.69
C VAL A 407 -4.33 -21.69 -36.84
N GLU A 408 -4.64 -22.37 -35.73
CA GLU A 408 -5.21 -23.72 -35.77
C GLU A 408 -6.58 -23.74 -36.49
N ARG A 409 -7.44 -22.76 -36.21
CA ARG A 409 -8.72 -22.61 -36.94
C ARG A 409 -8.52 -22.36 -38.42
N ARG A 410 -7.54 -21.52 -38.79
CA ARG A 410 -7.19 -21.26 -40.20
C ARG A 410 -6.72 -22.53 -40.89
N VAL A 411 -5.81 -23.28 -40.27
CA VAL A 411 -5.30 -24.56 -40.81
C VAL A 411 -6.43 -25.58 -40.98
N LYS A 412 -7.36 -25.69 -40.03
CA LYS A 412 -8.53 -26.57 -40.15
C LYS A 412 -9.39 -26.18 -41.37
N ALA A 413 -9.70 -24.90 -41.52
CA ALA A 413 -10.49 -24.41 -42.65
C ALA A 413 -9.75 -24.61 -43.99
N GLU A 414 -8.43 -24.38 -44.05
CA GLU A 414 -7.61 -24.65 -45.23
C GLU A 414 -7.64 -26.14 -45.63
N VAL A 415 -7.58 -27.04 -44.65
CA VAL A 415 -7.68 -28.48 -44.87
C VAL A 415 -9.07 -28.88 -45.38
N GLU A 416 -10.15 -28.33 -44.81
CA GLU A 416 -11.52 -28.58 -45.29
C GLU A 416 -11.73 -28.03 -46.71
N LEU A 417 -11.17 -26.87 -47.03
CA LEU A 417 -11.22 -26.31 -48.37
C LEU A 417 -10.43 -27.16 -49.37
N ALA A 418 -9.28 -27.71 -48.99
CA ALA A 418 -8.56 -28.65 -49.82
C ALA A 418 -9.37 -29.94 -50.07
N LYS A 419 -10.05 -30.47 -49.06
CA LYS A 419 -10.93 -31.65 -49.20
C LYS A 419 -12.08 -31.40 -50.17
N THR A 420 -12.83 -30.32 -49.98
CA THR A 420 -13.94 -29.96 -50.88
C THR A 420 -13.48 -29.70 -52.31
N ARG A 421 -12.28 -29.14 -52.51
CA ARG A 421 -11.68 -28.98 -53.84
C ARG A 421 -11.37 -30.33 -54.49
N VAL A 422 -10.85 -31.29 -53.72
CA VAL A 422 -10.62 -32.67 -54.21
C VAL A 422 -11.93 -33.35 -54.57
N GLU A 423 -12.97 -33.23 -53.72
CA GLU A 423 -14.31 -33.76 -54.00
C GLU A 423 -14.90 -33.17 -55.28
N LEU A 424 -14.75 -31.86 -55.50
CA LEU A 424 -15.20 -31.19 -56.73
C LEU A 424 -14.43 -31.71 -57.96
N MET A 425 -13.11 -31.90 -57.86
CA MET A 425 -12.31 -32.47 -58.95
C MET A 425 -12.75 -33.90 -59.27
N GLN A 426 -13.05 -34.71 -58.25
CA GLN A 426 -13.57 -36.08 -58.43
C GLN A 426 -14.95 -36.07 -59.11
N ALA A 427 -15.88 -35.22 -58.65
CA ALA A 427 -17.21 -35.09 -59.24
C ALA A 427 -17.14 -34.61 -60.70
N ASN A 428 -16.23 -33.68 -61.03
CA ASN A 428 -16.03 -33.22 -62.39
C ASN A 428 -15.42 -34.32 -63.29
N SER A 429 -14.48 -35.12 -62.76
CA SER A 429 -13.95 -36.29 -63.47
C SER A 429 -15.06 -37.29 -63.79
N GLN A 430 -15.90 -37.63 -62.81
CA GLN A 430 -17.04 -38.52 -63.00
C GLN A 430 -18.02 -37.95 -64.03
N LEU A 431 -18.29 -36.64 -63.99
CA LEU A 431 -19.16 -35.99 -64.97
C LEU A 431 -18.58 -36.08 -66.38
N LEU A 432 -17.28 -35.81 -66.56
CA LEU A 432 -16.59 -35.97 -67.84
C LEU A 432 -16.69 -37.40 -68.37
N GLU A 433 -16.49 -38.41 -67.52
CA GLU A 433 -16.65 -39.82 -67.88
C GLU A 433 -18.09 -40.12 -68.33
N THR A 434 -19.11 -39.63 -67.61
CA THR A 434 -20.51 -39.85 -68.02
C THR A 434 -20.87 -39.15 -69.33
N VAL A 435 -20.30 -37.95 -69.58
CA VAL A 435 -20.49 -37.24 -70.85
C VAL A 435 -19.83 -37.99 -71.98
N GLN A 436 -18.60 -38.50 -71.78
CA GLN A 436 -17.91 -39.34 -72.77
C GLN A 436 -18.72 -40.60 -73.09
N GLN A 437 -19.18 -41.34 -72.09
CA GLN A 437 -20.04 -42.52 -72.29
C GLN A 437 -21.34 -42.15 -73.05
N LYS A 438 -21.97 -41.02 -72.72
CA LYS A 438 -23.15 -40.54 -73.44
C LYS A 438 -22.84 -40.22 -74.90
N VAL A 439 -21.70 -39.59 -75.18
CA VAL A 439 -21.26 -39.28 -76.54
C VAL A 439 -21.01 -40.56 -77.33
N GLU A 440 -20.32 -41.55 -76.75
CA GLU A 440 -20.09 -42.87 -77.37
C GLU A 440 -21.41 -43.59 -77.69
N LEU A 441 -22.36 -43.63 -76.75
CA LEU A 441 -23.69 -44.20 -77.01
C LEU A 441 -24.45 -43.43 -78.09
N SER A 442 -24.31 -42.10 -78.14
CA SER A 442 -24.96 -41.28 -79.17
C SER A 442 -24.37 -41.58 -80.56
N GLN A 443 -23.05 -41.71 -80.65
CA GLN A 443 -22.35 -42.11 -81.89
C GLN A 443 -22.76 -43.52 -82.33
N GLN A 444 -22.87 -44.46 -81.39
CA GLN A 444 -23.38 -45.80 -81.70
C GLN A 444 -24.82 -45.74 -82.23
N LEU A 445 -25.70 -44.92 -81.65
CA LEU A 445 -27.06 -44.75 -82.15
C LEU A 445 -27.09 -44.13 -83.56
N GLU A 446 -26.26 -43.14 -83.84
CA GLU A 446 -26.12 -42.56 -85.19
C GLU A 446 -25.64 -43.61 -86.20
N GLN A 447 -24.66 -44.46 -85.82
CA GLN A 447 -24.22 -45.57 -86.66
C GLN A 447 -25.36 -46.57 -86.93
N TRP A 448 -26.08 -46.98 -85.89
CA TRP A 448 -27.25 -47.87 -86.04
C TRP A 448 -28.34 -47.24 -86.92
N GLN A 449 -28.56 -45.93 -86.82
CA GLN A 449 -29.47 -45.22 -87.69
C GLN A 449 -29.00 -45.28 -89.14
N MET A 450 -27.71 -45.03 -89.40
CA MET A 450 -27.15 -45.11 -90.75
C MET A 450 -27.29 -46.51 -91.34
N ASP A 451 -26.91 -47.55 -90.59
CA ASP A 451 -27.04 -48.96 -91.00
C ASP A 451 -28.51 -49.32 -91.31
N MET A 452 -29.46 -48.84 -90.49
CA MET A 452 -30.90 -49.05 -90.74
C MET A 452 -31.39 -48.31 -91.99
N HIS A 453 -30.93 -47.10 -92.26
CA HIS A 453 -31.24 -46.39 -93.51
C HIS A 453 -30.67 -47.13 -94.71
N GLU A 454 -29.43 -47.63 -94.63
CA GLU A 454 -28.83 -48.45 -95.69
C GLU A 454 -29.65 -49.73 -95.95
N LEU A 455 -30.06 -50.44 -94.90
CA LEU A 455 -30.94 -51.61 -95.04
C LEU A 455 -32.29 -51.27 -95.68
N LEU A 456 -32.88 -50.12 -95.34
CA LEU A 456 -34.11 -49.65 -95.96
C LEU A 456 -33.89 -49.29 -97.43
N ASP A 457 -32.79 -48.62 -97.77
CA ASP A 457 -32.41 -48.27 -99.14
C ASP A 457 -32.12 -49.52 -99.97
N GLU A 458 -31.44 -50.51 -99.41
CA GLU A 458 -31.24 -51.83 -100.03
C GLU A 458 -32.57 -52.56 -100.22
N GLN A 459 -33.48 -52.54 -99.23
CA GLN A 459 -34.82 -53.11 -99.37
C GLN A 459 -35.63 -52.40 -100.46
N LEU A 460 -35.55 -51.08 -100.56
CA LEU A 460 -36.20 -50.28 -101.61
C LEU A 460 -35.61 -50.58 -102.99
N ARG A 461 -34.28 -50.59 -103.14
CA ARG A 461 -33.59 -50.99 -104.38
C ARG A 461 -33.94 -52.41 -104.78
N ASN A 462 -33.96 -53.35 -103.85
CA ASN A 462 -34.37 -54.74 -104.09
C ASN A 462 -35.84 -54.83 -104.51
N LYS A 463 -36.74 -54.03 -103.93
CA LYS A 463 -38.15 -53.97 -104.34
C LYS A 463 -38.30 -53.37 -105.74
N LEU A 464 -37.62 -52.26 -106.04
CA LEU A 464 -37.60 -51.65 -107.36
C LEU A 464 -37.02 -52.60 -108.41
N SER A 465 -35.90 -53.26 -108.13
CA SER A 465 -35.30 -54.28 -109.00
C SER A 465 -36.27 -55.47 -109.25
N LYS A 466 -36.92 -55.98 -108.20
CA LYS A 466 -37.96 -57.03 -108.35
C LYS A 466 -39.16 -56.55 -109.17
N GLN A 467 -39.51 -55.27 -109.10
CA GLN A 467 -40.61 -54.67 -109.83
C GLN A 467 -40.24 -54.40 -111.31
N GLU A 468 -39.00 -54.00 -111.59
CA GLU A 468 -38.42 -53.89 -112.93
C GLU A 468 -38.30 -55.26 -113.63
N VAL A 469 -37.89 -56.29 -112.89
CA VAL A 469 -37.89 -57.68 -113.38
C VAL A 469 -39.31 -58.17 -113.66
N LYS A 470 -40.30 -57.76 -112.85
CA LYS A 470 -41.72 -58.05 -113.10
C LYS A 470 -42.32 -57.29 -114.29
N THR A 471 -41.82 -56.12 -114.64
CA THR A 471 -42.33 -55.29 -115.76
C THR A 471 -41.68 -55.62 -117.10
N LYS A 472 -40.53 -56.33 -117.12
CA LYS A 472 -39.79 -56.72 -118.34
C LYS A 472 -40.11 -58.12 -118.92
N MET A 473 -41.17 -58.80 -118.48
CA MET A 473 -41.55 -60.13 -119.03
C MET A 473 -43.01 -60.16 -119.51
N PRO A 474 -43.30 -60.40 -120.80
CA PRO A 474 -44.59 -60.90 -121.28
C PRO A 474 -44.65 -62.45 -121.30
N SER A 475 -45.80 -62.96 -120.85
CA SER A 475 -46.45 -64.27 -121.08
C SER A 475 -45.63 -65.58 -121.17
N GLU A 476 -45.89 -66.45 -120.18
CA GLU A 476 -45.92 -67.94 -120.11
C GLU A 476 -45.91 -68.76 -121.42
N PRO A 477 -45.41 -70.04 -121.45
CA PRO A 477 -46.07 -71.14 -120.70
C PRO A 477 -45.22 -72.34 -120.19
N VAL A 478 -45.70 -72.89 -119.06
CA VAL A 478 -45.99 -74.31 -118.70
C VAL A 478 -44.94 -75.42 -118.98
N VAL A 479 -44.66 -76.27 -117.96
CA VAL A 479 -44.85 -77.76 -117.90
C VAL A 479 -44.20 -78.34 -116.60
N PRO A 480 -44.75 -79.41 -115.97
CA PRO A 480 -44.67 -79.75 -114.53
C PRO A 480 -43.84 -81.03 -114.23
N PRO A 481 -44.04 -81.77 -113.12
CA PRO A 481 -43.85 -81.45 -111.70
C PRO A 481 -42.88 -82.45 -111.00
N ARG A 482 -42.27 -82.11 -109.85
CA ARG A 482 -41.79 -83.14 -108.89
C ARG A 482 -42.06 -82.79 -107.42
N ARG A 483 -42.89 -83.67 -106.84
CA ARG A 483 -43.22 -84.02 -105.45
C ARG A 483 -42.41 -83.38 -104.30
N ARG A 484 -43.19 -82.85 -103.34
CA ARG A 484 -43.16 -83.01 -101.86
C ARG A 484 -41.78 -83.10 -101.19
N TYR A 485 -41.56 -82.32 -100.12
CA TYR A 485 -41.65 -82.80 -98.73
C TYR A 485 -41.69 -81.61 -97.74
N LEU A 486 -42.58 -81.73 -96.76
CA LEU A 486 -42.71 -80.92 -95.54
C LEU A 486 -41.50 -81.13 -94.62
N LEU A 487 -41.12 -80.11 -93.84
CA LEU A 487 -40.56 -80.13 -92.47
C LEU A 487 -40.12 -78.69 -92.13
N ARG A 488 -40.87 -77.87 -91.37
CA ARG A 488 -40.95 -77.80 -89.89
C ARG A 488 -39.63 -78.13 -89.20
N PHE A 489 -39.01 -77.17 -88.51
CA PHE A 489 -38.37 -77.24 -87.18
C PHE A 489 -37.81 -75.82 -86.87
N PHE A 490 -38.40 -75.02 -85.97
CA PHE A 490 -38.29 -74.97 -84.49
C PHE A 490 -36.96 -74.40 -83.93
N ASN A 491 -37.13 -73.51 -82.95
CA ASN A 491 -36.17 -72.96 -81.97
C ASN A 491 -35.16 -71.93 -82.51
N ARG A 492 -34.93 -70.79 -81.86
CA ARG A 492 -35.19 -70.38 -80.47
C ARG A 492 -35.22 -68.85 -80.41
#